data_AF-A0A8S2ZIH7-F1
#
_entry.id   AF-A0A8S2ZIH7-F1
#
_cell.length_a   1.000
_cell.length_b   1.000
_cell.length_c   1.000
_cell.angle_alpha   90.00
_cell.angle_beta   90.00
_cell.angle_gamma   90.00
#
_symmetry.space_group_name_H-M   'P 1'
#
loop_
_entity.id
_entity.type
_entity.pdbx_description
1 polymer ?
#
loop_
_entity_poly.entity_id
_entity_poly.type
_entity_poly.pdbx_seq_one_letter_code
_entity_poly.pdbx_strand_id
1 'polypeptide(L)' 'YPAFNPAPNVTNPVLPQSSSLPEGYEKDLKYLVDSGFDRLKAEKALRASSYDLNFALDFLISVLNQ' A
#
# COMPACT_ATOMS: atom_id res chain seq x y z
N TYR A 1 36.84 -17.99 -31.52
CA TYR A 1 36.22 -16.74 -31.07
C TYR A 1 35.19 -17.06 -30.00
N PRO A 2 35.33 -16.63 -28.73
CA PRO A 2 34.26 -16.80 -27.76
C PRO A 2 33.16 -15.77 -28.06
N ALA A 3 31.94 -16.24 -28.32
CA ALA A 3 30.76 -15.39 -28.35
C ALA A 3 30.42 -15.04 -26.90
N PHE A 4 30.73 -13.81 -26.51
CA PHE A 4 30.16 -13.17 -25.33
C PHE A 4 28.64 -13.18 -25.49
N ASN A 5 27.94 -14.01 -24.72
CA ASN A 5 26.50 -13.87 -24.53
C ASN A 5 26.32 -12.87 -23.37
N PRO A 6 26.01 -11.59 -23.63
CA PRO A 6 25.61 -10.69 -22.55
C PRO A 6 24.29 -11.21 -21.96
N ALA A 7 24.28 -11.44 -20.64
CA ALA A 7 23.10 -11.86 -19.91
C ALA A 7 21.91 -10.95 -20.25
N PRO A 8 20.71 -11.51 -20.49
CA PRO A 8 19.53 -10.69 -20.72
C PRO A 8 19.20 -9.94 -19.42
N ASN A 9 19.30 -8.61 -19.54
CA ASN A 9 18.57 -7.60 -18.81
C ASN A 9 18.14 -7.94 -17.37
N VAL A 10 18.82 -7.27 -16.44
CA VAL A 10 18.31 -6.73 -15.17
C VAL A 10 16.81 -6.94 -15.05
N THR A 11 16.41 -8.05 -14.42
CA THR A 11 15.09 -8.16 -13.82
C THR A 11 15.10 -7.17 -12.67
N ASN A 12 14.85 -5.90 -12.98
CA ASN A 12 14.30 -4.99 -12.00
C ASN A 12 13.08 -5.73 -11.47
N PRO A 13 13.02 -6.10 -10.18
CA PRO A 13 11.73 -6.36 -9.60
C PRO A 13 10.96 -5.09 -9.89
N VAL A 14 9.93 -5.22 -10.72
CA VAL A 14 8.92 -4.20 -10.91
C VAL A 14 8.47 -3.81 -9.51
N LEU A 15 9.06 -2.74 -8.97
CA LEU A 15 8.34 -1.89 -8.04
C LEU A 15 6.99 -1.73 -8.73
N PRO A 16 5.86 -2.09 -8.12
CA PRO A 16 4.57 -1.84 -8.73
C PRO A 16 4.46 -0.32 -8.93
N GLN A 17 4.91 0.13 -10.09
CA GLN A 17 4.83 1.49 -10.56
C GLN A 17 3.35 1.71 -10.80
N SER A 18 2.81 2.69 -10.08
CA SER A 18 1.46 3.19 -10.31
C SER A 18 0.37 2.18 -9.96
N SER A 19 0.33 1.70 -8.70
CA SER A 19 -0.97 1.32 -8.15
C SER A 19 -1.81 2.59 -8.07
N SER A 20 -2.64 2.83 -9.09
CA SER A 20 -3.69 3.84 -9.05
C SER A 20 -4.45 3.66 -7.75
N LEU A 21 -4.15 4.52 -6.78
CA LEU A 21 -4.89 4.56 -5.53
C LEU A 21 -6.34 4.84 -5.93
N PRO A 22 -7.31 4.06 -5.42
CA PRO A 22 -8.70 4.26 -5.81
C PRO A 22 -9.13 5.69 -5.54
N GLU A 23 -9.99 6.24 -6.40
CA GLU A 23 -10.61 7.55 -6.22
C GLU A 23 -11.45 7.54 -4.93
N GLY A 24 -10.81 7.87 -3.81
CA GLY A 24 -11.35 7.67 -2.47
C GLY A 24 -10.27 7.45 -1.42
N TYR A 25 -9.13 6.88 -1.81
CA TYR A 25 -8.02 6.59 -0.90
C TYR A 25 -7.57 7.80 -0.08
N GLU A 26 -7.36 8.96 -0.72
CA GLU A 26 -6.92 10.16 0.00
C GLU A 26 -8.01 10.67 0.96
N LYS A 27 -9.29 10.51 0.61
CA LYS A 27 -10.41 10.89 1.46
C LYS A 27 -10.52 9.97 2.67
N ASP A 28 -10.39 8.67 2.45
CA ASP A 28 -10.44 7.63 3.48
C ASP A 28 -9.23 7.74 4.42
N LEU A 29 -8.04 7.95 3.87
CA LEU A 29 -6.82 8.20 4.63
C LEU A 29 -6.93 9.48 5.45
N LYS A 30 -7.46 10.57 4.86
CA LYS A 30 -7.70 11.80 5.61
C LYS A 30 -8.71 11.57 6.73
N TYR A 31 -9.78 10.81 6.51
CA TYR A 31 -10.77 10.48 7.53
C TYR A 31 -10.16 9.68 8.69
N LEU A 32 -9.30 8.71 8.39
CA LEU A 32 -8.55 7.95 9.39
C LEU A 32 -7.61 8.84 10.20
N VAL A 33 -6.86 9.73 9.52
CA VAL A 33 -5.97 10.67 10.20
C VAL A 33 -6.74 11.67 11.08
N ASP A 34 -7.87 12.18 10.59
CA ASP A 34 -8.77 13.09 11.32
C ASP A 34 -9.40 12.40 12.55
N SER A 35 -9.67 11.10 12.45
CA SER A 35 -10.13 10.27 13.56
C SER A 35 -9.05 9.97 14.61
N GLY A 36 -7.82 10.44 14.41
CA GLY A 36 -6.70 10.27 15.34
C GLY A 36 -5.81 9.06 15.05
N PHE A 37 -6.00 8.37 13.93
CA PHE A 37 -5.10 7.29 13.52
C PHE A 37 -3.84 7.83 12.85
N ASP A 38 -2.70 7.20 13.12
CA ASP A 38 -1.45 7.53 12.45
C ASP A 38 -1.58 7.35 10.93
N ARG A 39 -1.12 8.34 10.15
CA ARG A 39 -1.15 8.27 8.69
C ARG A 39 -0.49 6.99 8.17
N LEU A 40 0.67 6.63 8.71
CA LEU A 40 1.38 5.40 8.32
C LEU A 40 0.59 4.13 8.66
N LYS A 41 -0.15 4.11 9.77
CA LYS A 41 -1.02 2.98 10.14
C LYS A 41 -2.24 2.93 9.22
N ALA A 42 -2.85 4.07 8.93
CA ALA A 42 -3.97 4.21 8.01
C ALA A 42 -3.61 3.74 6.59
N GLU A 43 -2.44 4.12 6.07
CA GLU A 43 -1.93 3.65 4.78
C GLU A 43 -1.74 2.14 4.75
N LYS A 44 -1.14 1.57 5.80
CA LYS A 44 -0.97 0.13 5.92
C LYS A 44 -2.30 -0.61 6.02
N ALA A 45 -3.25 -0.07 6.79
CA ALA A 45 -4.57 -0.64 6.97
C ALA A 45 -5.35 -0.61 5.66
N LEU A 46 -5.43 0.54 4.98
CA LEU A 46 -6.06 0.65 3.66
C LEU A 46 -5.41 -0.31 2.66
N ARG A 47 -4.09 -0.41 2.65
CA ARG A 47 -3.40 -1.34 1.73
C ARG A 47 -3.66 -2.81 2.07
N ALA A 48 -3.73 -3.16 3.35
CA ALA A 48 -4.07 -4.52 3.80
C ALA A 48 -5.54 -4.88 3.53
N SER A 49 -6.42 -3.88 3.63
CA SER A 49 -7.86 -3.99 3.43
C SER A 49 -8.28 -3.78 1.97
N SER A 50 -7.34 -3.82 1.03
CA SER A 50 -7.60 -3.62 -0.40
C SER A 50 -8.35 -2.32 -0.72
N TYR A 51 -8.05 -1.27 0.04
CA TYR A 51 -8.61 0.08 -0.01
C TYR A 51 -10.07 0.21 0.42
N ASP A 52 -10.57 -0.73 1.23
CA ASP A 52 -11.87 -0.60 1.88
C ASP A 52 -11.75 0.10 3.24
N LEU A 53 -12.46 1.21 3.42
CA LEU A 53 -12.44 2.02 4.65
C LEU A 53 -12.95 1.25 5.87
N ASN A 54 -14.02 0.45 5.73
CA ASN A 54 -14.62 -0.25 6.86
C ASN A 54 -13.67 -1.35 7.36
N PHE A 55 -13.09 -2.12 6.44
CA PHE A 55 -12.07 -3.09 6.79
C PHE A 55 -10.80 -2.42 7.33
N ALA A 56 -10.39 -1.26 6.80
CA ALA A 56 -9.24 -0.54 7.33
C ALA A 56 -9.48 -0.05 8.76
N LEU A 57 -10.70 0.43 9.07
CA LEU A 57 -11.11 0.81 10.42
C LEU A 57 -11.12 -0.40 11.36
N ASP A 58 -11.75 -1.51 10.96
CA ASP A 58 -11.77 -2.75 11.75
C ASP A 58 -10.35 -3.26 12.04
N PHE A 59 -9.49 -3.27 11.02
CA PHE A 59 -8.09 -3.62 11.16
C PHE A 59 -7.34 -2.69 12.12
N LEU A 60 -7.54 -1.38 12.01
CA LEU A 60 -6.92 -0.41 12.91
C LEU A 60 -7.40 -0.55 14.36
N ILE A 61 -8.68 -0.79 14.57
CA ILE A 61 -9.27 -1.04 15.90
C ILE A 61 -8.69 -2.33 16.49
N SER A 62 -8.56 -3.37 15.66
CA SER A 62 -7.94 -4.65 16.06
C SER A 62 -6.48 -4.47 16.47
N VAL A 63 -5.71 -3.67 15.71
CA VAL A 63 -4.30 -3.37 15.99
C VAL A 63 -4.12 -2.46 17.21
N LEU A 64 -5.07 -1.58 17.53
CA LEU A 64 -5.01 -0.71 18.70
C LEU A 64 -5.36 -1.42 20.02
N ASN A 65 -6.10 -2.53 19.97
CA ASN A 65 -6.52 -3.30 21.14
C ASN A 65 -5.56 -4.45 21.52
N GLN A 66 -4.39 -4.53 20.89
CA GLN A 66 -3.30 -5.46 21.22
C GLN A 66 -2.18 -4.74 21.98
#